data_AF-N2ATT9-F1
#
_entry.id   AF-N2ATT9-F1
#
_cell.length_a   1.000
_cell.length_b   1.000
_cell.length_c   1.000
_cell.angle_alpha   90.00
_cell.angle_beta   90.00
_cell.angle_gamma   90.00
#
_symmetry.space_group_name_H-M   'P 1'
#
loop_
_entity.id
_entity.type
_entity.pdbx_description
1 polymer ?
#
loop_
_entity_poly.entity_id
_entity_poly.type
_entity_poly.pdbx_seq_one_letter_code
_entity_poly.pdbx_strand_id
1 'polypeptide(L)'
;MKKLKSRLLTLGLVGILALSSALAGCGQNPQDNNPQQDSSEVVGSTENNQQETAVEIGSRDDFAKIYDDLSASYILTADIDFGGETVNPVGIFEPKSDAEEDAETPNTALAFTGTFDGNGHTLSNIKIDAADKDGVGLFGCMTGEGSWVKNLKVENISVKGGNYTGGVIGFADFGSYVEGITLSGKNMVEGRFLIGGIAGASHADIVDCEAVADLTLTDANMQGAGIIVGGQEDGNLENCTAGGTITAPDGCYSIGGLAGCFHCSEYAKNCKAENIKIVTGDNCWLIGGLAGHSGTFENAPTLVENGIVKNVSIETGRNSERIGGITGGGFYSPMFKEYYPEPAKSDIKSCTVSEFTVSGGKYVGTAVGYSYGTTSVDGFDGQMTWDGSESKEQVGADESVKLEELK
;
A
#
# COMPACT_ATOMS: atom_id res chain seq x y z
N MET A 1 4.79 0.22 36.83
CA MET A 1 5.47 0.50 35.55
C MET A 1 4.81 -0.35 34.47
N LYS A 2 3.62 0.07 34.03
CA LYS A 2 2.96 -0.46 32.83
C LYS A 2 3.58 0.32 31.67
N LYS A 3 4.45 -0.32 30.88
CA LYS A 3 4.98 0.29 29.65
C LYS A 3 3.80 0.43 28.69
N LEU A 4 3.45 1.68 28.42
CA LEU A 4 2.52 2.10 27.38
C LEU A 4 3.16 1.64 26.05
N LYS A 5 2.56 0.67 25.37
CA LYS A 5 2.89 0.36 23.98
C LYS A 5 2.40 1.56 23.16
N SER A 6 3.25 2.55 22.89
CA SER A 6 2.97 3.43 21.75
C SER A 6 3.11 2.54 20.52
N ARG A 7 2.05 2.47 19.72
CA ARG A 7 2.12 1.95 18.36
C ARG A 7 3.12 2.83 17.62
N LEU A 8 4.37 2.39 17.50
CA LEU A 8 5.24 2.94 16.47
C LEU A 8 4.59 2.50 15.16
N LEU A 9 3.99 3.45 14.44
CA LEU A 9 3.49 3.22 13.09
C LEU A 9 4.63 2.65 12.25
N THR A 10 4.33 1.58 11.54
CA THR A 10 5.28 0.75 10.81
C THR A 10 5.64 1.34 9.44
N LEU A 11 4.84 2.31 8.96
CA LEU A 11 5.15 3.10 7.77
C LEU A 11 6.45 3.90 7.92
N GLY A 12 6.85 4.35 9.11
CA GLY A 12 8.04 5.21 9.30
C GLY A 12 9.35 4.50 9.63
N LEU A 13 9.38 3.17 9.73
CA LEU A 13 10.43 2.47 10.46
C LEU A 13 11.84 2.46 9.82
N VAL A 14 12.08 3.10 8.67
CA VAL A 14 13.44 3.26 8.09
C VAL A 14 13.78 4.68 7.63
N GLY A 15 12.96 5.70 7.97
CA GLY A 15 13.36 7.10 7.77
C GLY A 15 14.60 7.53 8.57
N ILE A 16 15.02 6.76 9.58
CA ILE A 16 16.12 7.11 10.49
C ILE A 16 17.35 6.24 10.23
N LEU A 17 18.01 6.53 9.11
CA LEU A 17 19.46 6.38 8.98
C LEU A 17 20.14 7.76 9.02
N ALA A 18 19.70 8.62 9.93
CA ALA A 18 20.47 9.76 10.43
C ALA A 18 19.90 10.28 11.78
N LEU A 19 20.75 10.25 12.82
CA LEU A 19 20.76 11.10 14.03
C LEU A 19 19.71 10.88 15.17
N SER A 20 20.18 10.14 16.18
CA SER A 20 20.24 10.49 17.63
C SER A 20 18.98 10.83 18.46
N SER A 21 18.74 9.97 19.46
CA SER A 21 18.38 10.25 20.89
C SER A 21 17.31 11.29 21.25
N ALA A 22 16.19 10.85 21.85
CA ALA A 22 15.87 10.99 23.29
C ALA A 22 14.38 10.72 23.59
N LEU A 23 14.10 9.90 24.61
CA LEU A 23 12.76 9.66 25.17
C LEU A 23 12.29 10.82 26.10
N ALA A 24 11.04 11.24 25.97
CA ALA A 24 10.08 11.62 27.05
C ALA A 24 8.74 12.08 26.40
N GLY A 25 7.58 11.41 26.58
CA GLY A 25 6.55 11.65 27.63
C GLY A 25 5.81 12.99 27.42
N CYS A 26 4.47 13.16 27.34
CA CYS A 26 3.25 12.54 27.90
C CYS A 26 2.07 13.00 26.98
N GLY A 27 0.93 12.34 26.74
CA GLY A 27 0.01 11.59 27.59
C GLY A 27 -1.31 12.36 27.82
N GLN A 28 -2.45 11.88 27.28
CA GLN A 28 -3.78 11.94 27.92
C GLN A 28 -4.82 11.02 27.21
N ASN A 29 -5.44 10.13 28.01
CA ASN A 29 -6.49 9.15 27.66
C ASN A 29 -7.81 9.79 27.21
N PRO A 30 -8.69 8.99 26.56
CA PRO A 30 -10.00 8.73 27.19
C PRO A 30 -10.30 7.25 27.46
N GLN A 31 -11.33 7.04 28.28
CA GLN A 31 -11.64 5.84 29.06
C GLN A 31 -12.42 4.77 28.28
N ASP A 32 -12.27 3.54 28.78
CA ASP A 32 -13.17 2.39 28.61
C ASP A 32 -14.65 2.77 28.47
N ASN A 33 -15.34 2.16 27.49
CA ASN A 33 -16.66 1.57 27.70
C ASN A 33 -17.02 0.61 26.56
N ASN A 34 -17.06 -0.68 26.88
CA ASN A 34 -17.82 -1.69 26.14
C ASN A 34 -19.32 -1.44 26.40
N PRO A 35 -20.21 -1.56 25.40
CA PRO A 35 -21.15 -2.68 25.49
C PRO A 35 -21.58 -3.28 24.13
N GLN A 36 -21.63 -4.61 24.07
CA GLN A 36 -22.57 -5.32 23.21
C GLN A 36 -24.00 -5.15 23.75
N GLN A 37 -24.95 -4.64 22.93
CA GLN A 37 -26.21 -5.33 22.62
C GLN A 37 -27.11 -4.55 21.65
N ASP A 38 -27.65 -5.33 20.73
CA ASP A 38 -28.76 -5.14 19.79
C ASP A 38 -29.96 -4.34 20.33
N SER A 39 -30.42 -3.32 19.58
CA SER A 39 -31.81 -3.15 19.13
C SER A 39 -32.07 -1.76 18.54
N SER A 40 -32.92 -1.76 17.51
CA SER A 40 -33.48 -0.64 16.76
C SER A 40 -34.06 0.50 17.60
N GLU A 41 -33.68 1.74 17.30
CA GLU A 41 -34.57 2.90 17.38
C GLU A 41 -34.08 4.03 16.46
N VAL A 42 -34.88 4.33 15.44
CA VAL A 42 -34.73 5.49 14.55
C VAL A 42 -35.19 6.72 15.34
N VAL A 43 -34.27 7.61 15.67
CA VAL A 43 -34.59 8.97 16.10
C VAL A 43 -33.90 9.93 15.15
N GLY A 44 -34.69 10.50 14.25
CA GLY A 44 -34.24 11.50 13.31
C GLY A 44 -33.85 12.79 14.01
N SER A 45 -32.60 13.18 13.86
CA SER A 45 -32.18 14.58 13.91
C SER A 45 -32.14 15.11 12.48
N THR A 46 -33.08 16.01 12.19
CA THR A 46 -33.06 16.86 11.00
C THR A 46 -31.84 17.76 11.04
N GLU A 47 -30.74 17.31 10.43
CA GLU A 47 -29.69 18.21 9.98
C GLU A 47 -30.05 18.72 8.59
N ASN A 48 -29.93 20.03 8.42
CA ASN A 48 -30.23 20.73 7.19
C ASN A 48 -29.34 20.19 6.07
N ASN A 49 -29.89 19.28 5.28
CA ASN A 49 -29.31 18.79 4.05
C ASN A 49 -29.36 19.91 3.00
N GLN A 50 -28.51 20.93 3.16
CA GLN A 50 -28.00 21.64 1.99
C GLN A 50 -27.12 20.60 1.30
N GLN A 51 -27.73 19.91 0.34
CA GLN A 51 -27.01 19.08 -0.60
C GLN A 51 -26.06 20.02 -1.32
N GLU A 52 -24.83 20.16 -0.81
CA GLU A 52 -23.79 20.91 -1.49
C GLU A 52 -23.64 20.29 -2.86
N THR A 53 -23.99 21.07 -3.88
CA THR A 53 -23.89 20.64 -5.25
C THR A 53 -22.41 20.52 -5.58
N ALA A 54 -21.97 19.32 -5.98
CA ALA A 54 -20.59 19.09 -6.37
C ALA A 54 -20.14 20.10 -7.44
N VAL A 55 -18.92 20.60 -7.30
CA VAL A 55 -18.27 21.49 -8.24
C VAL A 55 -17.92 20.70 -9.50
N GLU A 56 -18.48 21.12 -10.63
CA GLU A 56 -18.21 20.49 -11.93
C GLU A 56 -16.81 20.85 -12.46
N ILE A 57 -16.11 19.82 -12.91
CA ILE A 57 -14.77 19.90 -13.50
C ILE A 57 -14.85 19.34 -14.93
N GLY A 58 -14.97 20.24 -15.91
CA GLY A 58 -15.12 19.88 -17.33
C GLY A 58 -13.91 20.25 -18.19
N SER A 59 -12.89 20.87 -17.60
CA SER A 59 -11.70 21.36 -18.30
C SER A 59 -10.51 21.45 -17.36
N ARG A 60 -9.31 21.63 -17.94
CA ARG A 60 -8.08 21.89 -17.17
C ARG A 60 -8.19 23.12 -16.28
N ASP A 61 -8.81 24.19 -16.78
CA ASP A 61 -9.01 25.42 -16.01
C ASP A 61 -9.95 25.18 -14.83
N ASP A 62 -10.97 24.32 -15.00
CA ASP A 62 -11.85 23.94 -13.90
C ASP A 62 -11.13 23.11 -12.84
N PHE A 63 -10.19 22.23 -13.24
CA PHE A 63 -9.42 21.40 -12.31
C PHE A 63 -8.67 22.26 -11.27
N ALA A 64 -8.30 23.49 -11.63
CA ALA A 64 -7.66 24.42 -10.69
C ALA A 64 -8.56 24.83 -9.50
N LYS A 65 -9.89 24.71 -9.61
CA LYS A 65 -10.84 25.01 -8.52
C LYS A 65 -10.66 24.09 -7.31
N ILE A 66 -10.00 22.94 -7.49
CA ILE A 66 -9.73 22.01 -6.39
C ILE A 66 -8.73 22.61 -5.39
N TYR A 67 -7.80 23.44 -5.87
CA TYR A 67 -6.81 24.09 -5.00
C TYR A 67 -7.39 25.25 -4.18
N ASP A 68 -8.58 25.75 -4.56
CA ASP A 68 -9.25 26.83 -3.84
C ASP A 68 -9.99 26.31 -2.59
N ASP A 69 -10.44 25.04 -2.62
CA ASP A 69 -11.16 24.41 -1.50
C ASP A 69 -10.94 22.88 -1.46
N LEU A 70 -9.91 22.44 -0.73
CA LEU A 70 -9.58 21.02 -0.58
C LEU A 70 -10.64 20.19 0.20
N SER A 71 -11.71 20.82 0.69
CA SER A 71 -12.79 20.16 1.45
C SER A 71 -14.09 19.98 0.66
N ALA A 72 -14.22 20.62 -0.50
CA ALA A 72 -15.43 20.56 -1.30
C ALA A 72 -15.63 19.22 -2.04
N SER A 73 -16.84 19.00 -2.54
CA SER A 73 -17.16 17.89 -3.44
C SER A 73 -16.95 18.28 -4.89
N TYR A 74 -16.29 17.43 -5.66
CA TYR A 74 -15.96 17.62 -7.08
C TYR A 74 -16.46 16.46 -7.93
N ILE A 75 -16.90 16.76 -9.15
CA ILE A 75 -17.30 15.75 -10.13
C ILE A 75 -16.78 16.08 -11.53
N LEU A 76 -16.19 15.09 -12.20
CA LEU A 76 -15.82 15.24 -13.61
C LEU A 76 -17.06 15.22 -14.51
N THR A 77 -17.10 16.12 -15.48
CA THR A 77 -18.14 16.19 -16.51
C THR A 77 -17.62 15.95 -17.93
N ALA A 78 -16.31 15.77 -18.07
CA ALA A 78 -15.64 15.45 -19.31
C ALA A 78 -14.31 14.75 -19.04
N ASP A 79 -13.78 14.07 -20.06
CA ASP A 79 -12.37 13.66 -20.06
C ASP A 79 -11.47 14.90 -20.21
N ILE A 80 -10.34 14.92 -19.50
CA ILE A 80 -9.42 16.05 -19.46
C ILE A 80 -8.01 15.57 -19.80
N ASP A 81 -7.46 16.09 -20.89
CA ASP A 81 -6.08 15.87 -21.32
C ASP A 81 -5.19 17.03 -20.86
N PHE A 82 -4.18 16.73 -20.03
CA PHE A 82 -3.19 17.69 -19.52
C PHE A 82 -2.04 17.97 -20.49
N GLY A 83 -1.98 17.29 -21.64
CA GLY A 83 -1.00 17.55 -22.71
C GLY A 83 0.45 17.29 -22.33
N GLY A 84 0.70 16.53 -21.25
CA GLY A 84 2.02 16.28 -20.68
C GLY A 84 2.51 17.41 -19.77
N GLU A 85 1.64 18.34 -19.39
CA GLU A 85 1.99 19.44 -18.49
C GLU A 85 2.33 18.93 -17.08
N THR A 86 3.20 19.69 -16.40
CA THR A 86 3.50 19.43 -14.99
C THR A 86 2.42 20.05 -14.12
N VAL A 87 1.79 19.22 -13.28
CA VAL A 87 0.70 19.57 -12.38
C VAL A 87 1.20 19.44 -10.93
N ASN A 88 0.70 20.29 -10.04
CA ASN A 88 0.96 20.17 -8.61
C ASN A 88 0.06 19.06 -8.01
N PRO A 89 0.49 18.35 -6.96
CA PRO A 89 -0.40 17.47 -6.22
C PRO A 89 -1.62 18.22 -5.65
N VAL A 90 -2.80 17.60 -5.72
CA VAL A 90 -4.00 18.05 -4.99
C VAL A 90 -3.89 17.61 -3.54
N GLY A 91 -3.83 18.57 -2.62
CA GLY A 91 -3.49 18.31 -1.23
C GLY A 91 -2.03 17.89 -1.06
N ILE A 92 -1.42 18.30 0.03
CA ILE A 92 0.00 18.02 0.32
C ILE A 92 0.12 17.29 1.65
N PHE A 93 1.05 16.34 1.72
CA PHE A 93 1.42 15.73 2.99
C PHE A 93 2.37 16.68 3.73
N GLU A 94 1.90 17.19 4.86
CA GLU A 94 2.74 17.78 5.90
C GLU A 94 2.29 17.20 7.24
N PRO A 95 3.21 16.78 8.12
CA PRO A 95 2.86 16.35 9.46
C PRO A 95 2.09 17.42 10.22
N LYS A 96 1.13 16.99 11.04
CA LYS A 96 0.28 17.87 11.85
C LYS A 96 1.08 18.75 12.81
N SER A 97 2.21 18.24 13.31
CA SER A 97 3.18 19.00 14.10
C SER A 97 4.58 18.36 14.04
N ASP A 98 5.58 19.03 14.61
CA ASP A 98 6.95 18.50 14.75
C ASP A 98 7.08 17.41 15.84
N ALA A 99 5.99 17.03 16.51
CA ALA A 99 5.99 15.98 17.52
C ALA A 99 6.21 14.60 16.87
N GLU A 100 6.99 13.72 17.51
CA GLU A 100 7.33 12.40 16.96
C GLU A 100 6.07 11.55 16.73
N GLU A 101 5.07 11.66 17.60
CA GLU A 101 3.78 10.97 17.46
C GLU A 101 2.91 11.47 16.30
N ASP A 102 3.15 12.69 15.80
CA ASP A 102 2.39 13.32 14.71
C ASP A 102 3.11 13.18 13.36
N ALA A 103 4.30 12.55 13.30
CA ALA A 103 5.16 12.48 12.13
C ALA A 103 4.48 11.90 10.87
N GLU A 104 3.46 11.06 11.06
CA GLU A 104 2.65 10.46 9.99
C GLU A 104 1.18 10.92 10.02
N THR A 105 0.80 11.77 10.98
CA THR A 105 -0.56 12.34 11.02
C THR A 105 -0.61 13.57 10.12
N PRO A 106 -1.41 13.61 9.05
CA PRO A 106 -1.45 14.76 8.15
C PRO A 106 -2.05 16.01 8.79
N ASN A 107 -1.56 17.18 8.38
CA ASN A 107 -2.21 18.46 8.60
C ASN A 107 -3.45 18.59 7.70
N THR A 108 -4.64 18.46 8.29
CA THR A 108 -5.93 18.50 7.57
C THR A 108 -6.19 19.82 6.84
N ALA A 109 -5.51 20.92 7.20
CA ALA A 109 -5.64 22.19 6.50
C ALA A 109 -4.93 22.22 5.13
N LEU A 110 -4.06 21.23 4.88
CA LEU A 110 -3.23 21.14 3.68
C LEU A 110 -3.52 19.88 2.85
N ALA A 111 -4.07 18.84 3.49
CA ALA A 111 -4.50 17.62 2.85
C ALA A 111 -5.89 17.75 2.19
N PHE A 112 -6.18 16.84 1.26
CA PHE A 112 -7.50 16.72 0.65
C PHE A 112 -8.46 16.01 1.60
N THR A 113 -9.52 16.71 2.00
CA THR A 113 -10.56 16.22 2.93
C THR A 113 -11.93 16.09 2.26
N GLY A 114 -12.06 16.58 1.03
CA GLY A 114 -13.29 16.54 0.25
C GLY A 114 -13.51 15.23 -0.51
N THR A 115 -14.40 15.28 -1.51
CA THR A 115 -14.71 14.13 -2.36
C THR A 115 -14.43 14.44 -3.81
N PHE A 116 -13.83 13.52 -4.55
CA PHE A 116 -13.60 13.62 -5.98
C PHE A 116 -14.20 12.41 -6.70
N ASP A 117 -15.29 12.65 -7.43
CA ASP A 117 -15.94 11.64 -8.27
C ASP A 117 -15.51 11.81 -9.73
N GLY A 118 -14.70 10.89 -10.22
CA GLY A 118 -14.31 10.83 -11.62
C GLY A 118 -15.47 10.54 -12.55
N ASN A 119 -16.61 10.04 -12.06
CA ASN A 119 -17.82 9.78 -12.84
C ASN A 119 -17.56 8.97 -14.13
N GLY A 120 -16.55 8.08 -14.09
CA GLY A 120 -16.11 7.26 -15.21
C GLY A 120 -15.28 7.97 -16.29
N HIS A 121 -14.97 9.26 -16.09
CA HIS A 121 -14.12 10.08 -16.95
C HIS A 121 -12.63 9.88 -16.70
N THR A 122 -11.85 10.33 -17.68
CA THR A 122 -10.40 10.12 -17.73
C THR A 122 -9.64 11.43 -17.55
N LEU A 123 -8.61 11.39 -16.70
CA LEU A 123 -7.55 12.40 -16.65
C LEU A 123 -6.29 11.82 -17.31
N SER A 124 -5.76 12.48 -18.35
CA SER A 124 -4.68 11.91 -19.14
C SER A 124 -3.47 12.83 -19.32
N ASN A 125 -2.32 12.20 -19.60
CA ASN A 125 -1.07 12.86 -19.94
C ASN A 125 -0.61 13.86 -18.87
N ILE A 126 -0.50 13.39 -17.63
CA ILE A 126 -0.12 14.19 -16.47
C ILE A 126 1.35 13.95 -16.13
N LYS A 127 2.08 15.01 -15.79
CA LYS A 127 3.40 14.91 -15.16
C LYS A 127 3.36 15.51 -13.75
N ILE A 128 3.95 14.84 -12.78
CA ILE A 128 4.21 15.37 -11.44
C ILE A 128 5.69 15.17 -11.13
N ASP A 129 6.37 16.23 -10.73
CA ASP A 129 7.83 16.23 -10.51
C ASP A 129 8.14 16.94 -9.20
N ALA A 130 8.11 16.17 -8.11
CA ALA A 130 8.27 16.62 -6.73
C ALA A 130 9.17 15.64 -5.96
N ALA A 131 10.31 15.27 -6.55
CA ALA A 131 11.21 14.23 -6.05
C ALA A 131 11.79 14.50 -4.63
N ASP A 132 11.69 15.74 -4.14
CA ASP A 132 12.12 16.16 -2.81
C ASP A 132 10.97 16.23 -1.79
N LYS A 133 9.75 15.81 -2.17
CA LYS A 133 8.54 15.86 -1.34
C LYS A 133 8.01 14.47 -1.03
N ASP A 134 7.36 14.36 0.12
CA ASP A 134 6.65 13.17 0.55
C ASP A 134 5.15 13.32 0.26
N GLY A 135 4.43 12.20 0.14
CA GLY A 135 3.01 12.20 -0.20
C GLY A 135 2.77 12.81 -1.58
N VAL A 136 3.32 12.16 -2.60
CA VAL A 136 3.28 12.67 -3.98
C VAL A 136 2.41 11.76 -4.84
N GLY A 137 1.41 12.36 -5.49
CA GLY A 137 0.53 11.76 -6.47
C GLY A 137 -0.38 12.84 -7.06
N LEU A 138 -1.32 12.46 -7.93
CA LEU A 138 -2.34 13.40 -8.41
C LEU A 138 -3.08 14.05 -7.22
N PHE A 139 -3.38 13.24 -6.21
CA PHE A 139 -3.72 13.65 -4.85
C PHE A 139 -2.50 13.37 -3.98
N GLY A 140 -1.88 14.39 -3.39
CA GLY A 140 -0.68 14.18 -2.58
C GLY A 140 -0.99 13.49 -1.25
N CYS A 141 -1.97 14.02 -0.53
CA CYS A 141 -2.44 13.45 0.72
C CYS A 141 -3.96 13.57 0.85
N MET A 142 -4.60 12.49 1.28
CA MET A 142 -6.00 12.41 1.65
C MET A 142 -6.12 12.07 3.14
N THR A 143 -7.04 12.71 3.86
CA THR A 143 -7.30 12.42 5.28
C THR A 143 -8.72 12.88 5.66
N GLY A 144 -9.22 12.38 6.79
CA GLY A 144 -10.47 12.85 7.40
C GLY A 144 -11.68 12.03 6.99
N GLU A 145 -12.69 11.99 7.88
CA GLU A 145 -13.91 11.21 7.69
C GLU A 145 -14.64 11.63 6.42
N GLY A 146 -14.77 10.69 5.48
CA GLY A 146 -15.50 10.92 4.22
C GLY A 146 -14.65 11.48 3.09
N SER A 147 -13.34 11.67 3.28
CA SER A 147 -12.42 11.96 2.17
C SER A 147 -12.43 10.81 1.19
N TRP A 148 -12.72 11.08 -0.09
CA TRP A 148 -13.01 9.99 -1.03
C TRP A 148 -12.65 10.35 -2.46
N VAL A 149 -11.76 9.56 -3.07
CA VAL A 149 -11.49 9.61 -4.51
C VAL A 149 -12.08 8.36 -5.14
N LYS A 150 -12.96 8.53 -6.13
CA LYS A 150 -13.68 7.41 -6.75
C LYS A 150 -13.96 7.52 -8.24
N ASN A 151 -14.25 6.39 -8.87
CA ASN A 151 -14.74 6.27 -10.26
C ASN A 151 -13.86 7.01 -11.29
N LEU A 152 -12.55 7.02 -11.07
CA LEU A 152 -11.61 7.84 -11.81
C LEU A 152 -10.72 6.97 -12.70
N LYS A 153 -10.62 7.34 -13.97
CA LYS A 153 -9.62 6.79 -14.88
C LYS A 153 -8.44 7.76 -14.98
N VAL A 154 -7.23 7.24 -14.87
CA VAL A 154 -6.00 7.97 -15.10
C VAL A 154 -5.21 7.27 -16.19
N GLU A 155 -4.76 8.03 -17.19
CA GLU A 155 -4.02 7.49 -18.33
C GLU A 155 -2.71 8.24 -18.56
N ASN A 156 -1.61 7.50 -18.76
CA ASN A 156 -0.31 8.06 -19.14
C ASN A 156 0.22 9.09 -18.12
N ILE A 157 0.27 8.72 -16.83
CA ILE A 157 0.83 9.57 -15.78
C ILE A 157 2.31 9.27 -15.50
N SER A 158 3.10 10.33 -15.28
CA SER A 158 4.49 10.22 -14.82
C SER A 158 4.66 10.96 -13.50
N VAL A 159 4.99 10.24 -12.43
CA VAL A 159 5.19 10.81 -11.09
C VAL A 159 6.61 10.54 -10.61
N LYS A 160 7.29 11.59 -10.15
CA LYS A 160 8.55 11.50 -9.38
C LYS A 160 8.32 12.12 -8.01
N GLY A 161 8.51 11.34 -6.95
CA GLY A 161 8.33 11.76 -5.56
C GLY A 161 9.42 11.23 -4.62
N GLY A 162 9.31 11.59 -3.35
CA GLY A 162 10.12 11.08 -2.25
C GLY A 162 9.49 9.84 -1.62
N ASN A 163 9.06 9.96 -0.37
CA ASN A 163 8.33 8.91 0.34
C ASN A 163 6.83 8.98 -0.02
N TYR A 164 6.13 7.84 0.05
CA TYR A 164 4.69 7.74 -0.19
C TYR A 164 4.34 8.29 -1.58
N THR A 165 4.94 7.68 -2.61
CA THR A 165 4.72 8.13 -4.00
C THR A 165 3.74 7.20 -4.71
N GLY A 166 2.56 7.72 -5.06
CA GLY A 166 1.58 7.04 -5.89
C GLY A 166 1.37 7.74 -7.21
N GLY A 167 0.97 7.00 -8.24
CA GLY A 167 0.49 7.62 -9.48
C GLY A 167 -0.74 8.49 -9.23
N VAL A 168 -1.73 7.96 -8.49
CA VAL A 168 -2.99 8.67 -8.21
C VAL A 168 -2.97 9.33 -6.83
N ILE A 169 -2.57 8.61 -5.78
CA ILE A 169 -2.61 9.06 -4.39
C ILE A 169 -1.24 8.86 -3.74
N GLY A 170 -0.64 9.90 -3.16
CA GLY A 170 0.60 9.76 -2.40
C GLY A 170 0.36 8.97 -1.10
N PHE A 171 -0.40 9.58 -0.19
CA PHE A 171 -0.78 8.99 1.09
C PHE A 171 -2.28 9.11 1.36
N ALA A 172 -2.95 7.98 1.55
CA ALA A 172 -4.36 7.92 1.98
C ALA A 172 -4.45 7.57 3.47
N ASP A 173 -4.67 8.57 4.31
CA ASP A 173 -4.74 8.42 5.77
C ASP A 173 -6.12 7.96 6.25
N PHE A 174 -6.22 7.64 7.54
CA PHE A 174 -7.45 7.22 8.21
C PHE A 174 -8.65 8.12 7.90
N GLY A 175 -9.81 7.47 7.75
CA GLY A 175 -11.08 8.13 7.40
C GLY A 175 -11.30 8.33 5.91
N SER A 176 -10.25 8.10 5.10
CA SER A 176 -10.33 8.20 3.64
C SER A 176 -10.79 6.90 2.99
N TYR A 177 -11.27 6.99 1.74
CA TYR A 177 -11.71 5.86 0.92
C TYR A 177 -11.18 5.99 -0.52
N VAL A 178 -10.79 4.86 -1.12
CA VAL A 178 -10.31 4.80 -2.51
C VAL A 178 -11.06 3.71 -3.26
N GLU A 179 -11.83 4.09 -4.29
CA GLU A 179 -12.73 3.15 -4.97
C GLU A 179 -12.76 3.31 -6.49
N GLY A 180 -12.77 2.22 -7.24
CA GLY A 180 -13.08 2.30 -8.67
C GLY A 180 -12.06 3.10 -9.48
N ILE A 181 -10.78 3.04 -9.09
CA ILE A 181 -9.69 3.73 -9.78
C ILE A 181 -9.11 2.82 -10.86
N THR A 182 -8.98 3.33 -12.07
CA THR A 182 -8.29 2.62 -13.17
C THR A 182 -7.08 3.42 -13.63
N LEU A 183 -5.89 2.85 -13.48
CA LEU A 183 -4.64 3.41 -13.99
C LEU A 183 -4.17 2.62 -15.22
N SER A 184 -4.13 3.24 -16.39
CA SER A 184 -3.87 2.56 -17.67
C SER A 184 -2.94 3.34 -18.60
N GLY A 185 -2.47 2.70 -19.68
CA GLY A 185 -1.50 3.31 -20.58
C GLY A 185 -0.06 3.23 -20.05
N LYS A 186 0.77 4.23 -20.36
CA LYS A 186 2.18 4.27 -19.95
C LYS A 186 2.35 5.06 -18.67
N ASN A 187 2.24 4.36 -17.53
CA ASN A 187 2.36 4.98 -16.21
C ASN A 187 3.74 4.70 -15.61
N MET A 188 4.44 5.75 -15.19
CA MET A 188 5.76 5.66 -14.57
C MET A 188 5.73 6.31 -13.20
N VAL A 189 6.10 5.56 -12.16
CA VAL A 189 6.16 6.08 -10.79
C VAL A 189 7.54 5.79 -10.21
N GLU A 190 8.22 6.86 -9.82
CA GLU A 190 9.57 6.81 -9.25
C GLU A 190 9.54 7.45 -7.86
N GLY A 191 10.04 6.73 -6.86
CA GLY A 191 10.09 7.22 -5.48
C GLY A 191 11.12 6.48 -4.63
N ARG A 192 11.21 6.85 -3.36
CA ARG A 192 12.25 6.34 -2.45
C ARG A 192 11.73 5.25 -1.52
N PHE A 193 10.53 5.42 -1.00
CA PHE A 193 9.97 4.59 0.07
C PHE A 193 8.45 4.50 -0.07
N LEU A 194 7.91 3.28 -0.07
CA LEU A 194 6.50 2.96 -0.35
C LEU A 194 5.99 3.64 -1.62
N ILE A 195 6.17 2.94 -2.73
CA ILE A 195 5.70 3.40 -4.02
C ILE A 195 4.60 2.51 -4.59
N GLY A 196 3.60 3.11 -5.22
CA GLY A 196 2.56 2.36 -5.92
C GLY A 196 2.00 3.04 -7.14
N GLY A 197 1.29 2.28 -7.96
CA GLY A 197 0.60 2.83 -9.13
C GLY A 197 -0.59 3.67 -8.69
N ILE A 198 -1.45 3.14 -7.81
CA ILE A 198 -2.59 3.90 -7.28
C ILE A 198 -2.17 4.68 -6.04
N ALA A 199 -1.76 3.99 -4.96
CA ALA A 199 -1.39 4.61 -3.70
C ALA A 199 0.09 4.36 -3.34
N GLY A 200 0.81 5.36 -2.85
CA GLY A 200 2.13 5.15 -2.24
C GLY A 200 1.99 4.40 -0.91
N ALA A 201 1.28 5.03 0.02
CA ALA A 201 0.92 4.47 1.32
C ALA A 201 -0.57 4.64 1.60
N SER A 202 -1.14 3.75 2.40
CA SER A 202 -2.56 3.81 2.74
C SER A 202 -2.89 3.19 4.10
N HIS A 203 -3.81 3.87 4.79
CA HIS A 203 -4.63 3.38 5.91
C HIS A 203 -6.11 3.22 5.51
N ALA A 204 -6.47 3.66 4.31
CA ALA A 204 -7.80 3.57 3.75
C ALA A 204 -8.10 2.18 3.17
N ASP A 205 -9.38 1.83 3.07
CA ASP A 205 -9.80 0.72 2.23
C ASP A 205 -9.62 1.08 0.75
N ILE A 206 -9.02 0.16 -0.03
CA ILE A 206 -8.84 0.28 -1.47
C ILE A 206 -9.67 -0.83 -2.16
N VAL A 207 -10.67 -0.43 -2.93
CA VAL A 207 -11.70 -1.33 -3.46
C VAL A 207 -11.91 -1.13 -4.96
N ASP A 208 -12.11 -2.23 -5.69
CA ASP A 208 -12.48 -2.23 -7.12
C ASP A 208 -11.50 -1.45 -8.02
N CYS A 209 -10.20 -1.57 -7.73
CA CYS A 209 -9.15 -0.80 -8.39
C CYS A 209 -8.30 -1.63 -9.35
N GLU A 210 -7.90 -1.05 -10.48
CA GLU A 210 -7.05 -1.68 -11.49
C GLU A 210 -5.87 -0.77 -11.85
N ALA A 211 -4.67 -1.33 -11.94
CA ALA A 211 -3.50 -0.55 -12.34
C ALA A 211 -2.52 -1.34 -13.22
N VAL A 212 -2.04 -0.66 -14.26
CA VAL A 212 -0.85 -1.05 -15.03
C VAL A 212 0.20 0.05 -14.89
N ALA A 213 1.34 -0.25 -14.26
CA ALA A 213 2.39 0.75 -14.03
C ALA A 213 3.81 0.16 -14.01
N ASP A 214 4.79 0.99 -14.36
CA ASP A 214 6.21 0.74 -14.16
C ASP A 214 6.68 1.51 -12.91
N LEU A 215 7.00 0.78 -11.84
CA LEU A 215 7.46 1.31 -10.56
C LEU A 215 8.99 1.20 -10.44
N THR A 216 9.63 2.26 -9.94
CA THR A 216 11.07 2.27 -9.64
C THR A 216 11.34 2.83 -8.25
N LEU A 217 11.82 1.96 -7.34
CA LEU A 217 12.47 2.42 -6.13
C LEU A 217 13.86 2.95 -6.49
N THR A 218 14.20 4.14 -6.02
CA THR A 218 15.45 4.81 -6.40
C THR A 218 16.61 4.52 -5.45
N ASP A 219 16.30 4.15 -4.21
CA ASP A 219 17.28 3.96 -3.13
C ASP A 219 17.32 2.51 -2.63
N ALA A 220 18.49 2.08 -2.18
CA ALA A 220 18.72 0.77 -1.56
C ALA A 220 18.24 0.73 -0.10
N ASN A 221 17.93 -0.47 0.39
CA ASN A 221 17.43 -0.72 1.75
C ASN A 221 16.12 0.00 2.10
N MET A 222 15.28 0.24 1.11
CA MET A 222 13.98 0.89 1.29
C MET A 222 12.84 -0.12 1.32
N GLN A 223 11.73 0.26 1.94
CA GLN A 223 10.52 -0.55 2.02
C GLN A 223 9.59 -0.24 0.85
N GLY A 224 8.86 -1.28 0.43
CA GLY A 224 7.53 -1.16 -0.17
C GLY A 224 7.51 -0.77 -1.63
N ALA A 225 7.07 -1.71 -2.45
CA ALA A 225 6.56 -1.43 -3.78
C ALA A 225 5.41 -2.38 -4.09
N GLY A 226 4.33 -1.85 -4.66
CA GLY A 226 3.21 -2.62 -5.17
C GLY A 226 2.36 -1.80 -6.13
N ILE A 227 1.95 -2.40 -7.25
CA ILE A 227 1.29 -1.65 -8.34
C ILE A 227 -0.05 -1.04 -7.91
N ILE A 228 -0.79 -1.65 -6.98
CA ILE A 228 -1.96 -0.99 -6.37
C ILE A 228 -1.49 -0.09 -5.22
N VAL A 229 -0.72 -0.64 -4.27
CA VAL A 229 -0.31 0.10 -3.07
C VAL A 229 1.11 -0.25 -2.64
N GLY A 230 1.94 0.75 -2.37
CA GLY A 230 3.31 0.56 -1.86
C GLY A 230 3.35 0.00 -0.44
N GLY A 231 2.46 0.47 0.44
CA GLY A 231 2.25 -0.11 1.77
C GLY A 231 0.81 0.11 2.25
N GLN A 232 0.08 -0.98 2.49
CA GLN A 232 -1.21 -0.95 3.18
C GLN A 232 -1.01 -1.30 4.64
N GLU A 233 -1.45 -0.42 5.54
CA GLU A 233 -1.41 -0.61 6.99
C GLU A 233 -2.80 -0.35 7.59
N ASP A 234 -3.34 -1.30 8.37
CA ASP A 234 -4.66 -1.24 9.01
C ASP A 234 -5.89 -1.20 8.06
N GLY A 235 -5.74 -0.69 6.83
CA GLY A 235 -6.77 -0.74 5.78
C GLY A 235 -6.85 -2.10 5.06
N ASN A 236 -7.93 -2.33 4.31
CA ASN A 236 -8.16 -3.57 3.56
C ASN A 236 -8.03 -3.39 2.05
N LEU A 237 -7.84 -4.49 1.33
CA LEU A 237 -7.89 -4.51 -0.13
C LEU A 237 -8.94 -5.48 -0.62
N GLU A 238 -9.73 -5.05 -1.61
CA GLU A 238 -10.76 -5.89 -2.20
C GLU A 238 -10.89 -5.68 -3.71
N ASN A 239 -11.00 -6.78 -4.45
CA ASN A 239 -11.28 -6.79 -5.90
C ASN A 239 -10.29 -5.97 -6.75
N CYS A 240 -9.01 -5.95 -6.36
CA CYS A 240 -8.00 -5.16 -7.04
C CYS A 240 -7.16 -5.97 -8.04
N THR A 241 -6.76 -5.38 -9.18
CA THR A 241 -5.93 -6.03 -10.21
C THR A 241 -4.69 -5.22 -10.57
N ALA A 242 -3.53 -5.85 -10.57
CA ALA A 242 -2.23 -5.25 -10.86
C ALA A 242 -1.54 -5.89 -12.09
N GLY A 243 -0.88 -5.07 -12.90
CA GLY A 243 0.03 -5.48 -13.99
C GLY A 243 1.19 -4.50 -14.20
N GLY A 244 2.29 -4.94 -14.81
CA GLY A 244 3.42 -4.06 -15.15
C GLY A 244 4.77 -4.48 -14.56
N THR A 245 5.61 -3.51 -14.20
CA THR A 245 7.00 -3.78 -13.80
C THR A 245 7.31 -3.13 -12.46
N ILE A 246 8.10 -3.80 -11.63
CA ILE A 246 8.66 -3.24 -10.40
C ILE A 246 10.18 -3.42 -10.43
N THR A 247 10.92 -2.33 -10.23
CA THR A 247 12.39 -2.34 -10.11
C THR A 247 12.82 -1.83 -8.74
N ALA A 248 13.63 -2.61 -8.02
CA ALA A 248 14.13 -2.24 -6.70
C ALA A 248 15.65 -2.48 -6.57
N PRO A 249 16.43 -1.57 -5.95
CA PRO A 249 17.85 -1.78 -5.68
C PRO A 249 18.10 -2.81 -4.57
N ASP A 250 19.37 -3.03 -4.23
CA ASP A 250 19.79 -3.97 -3.18
C ASP A 250 19.14 -3.67 -1.82
N GLY A 251 18.90 -4.72 -1.04
CA GLY A 251 18.46 -4.61 0.36
C GLY A 251 17.01 -4.17 0.56
N CYS A 252 16.27 -3.86 -0.51
CA CYS A 252 14.87 -3.44 -0.40
C CYS A 252 13.98 -4.58 0.11
N TYR A 253 12.87 -4.23 0.74
CA TYR A 253 11.98 -5.22 1.34
C TYR A 253 10.51 -4.88 1.21
N SER A 254 9.66 -5.87 1.41
CA SER A 254 8.21 -5.75 1.22
C SER A 254 7.87 -5.36 -0.22
N ILE A 255 8.35 -6.16 -1.17
CA ILE A 255 8.13 -5.92 -2.60
C ILE A 255 7.11 -6.94 -3.11
N GLY A 256 5.91 -6.48 -3.50
CA GLY A 256 4.87 -7.36 -4.01
C GLY A 256 4.31 -6.87 -5.34
N GLY A 257 3.87 -7.80 -6.19
CA GLY A 257 3.30 -7.40 -7.49
C GLY A 257 2.09 -6.48 -7.36
N LEU A 258 1.17 -6.79 -6.43
CA LEU A 258 -0.02 -5.98 -6.18
C LEU A 258 0.17 -4.99 -5.03
N ALA A 259 0.69 -5.44 -3.89
CA ALA A 259 0.93 -4.60 -2.72
C ALA A 259 2.33 -4.81 -2.15
N GLY A 260 3.00 -3.78 -1.65
CA GLY A 260 4.20 -4.02 -0.86
C GLY A 260 3.88 -4.81 0.42
N CYS A 261 2.74 -4.49 1.06
CA CYS A 261 2.25 -5.24 2.21
C CYS A 261 0.75 -5.17 2.44
N PHE A 262 0.24 -6.17 3.18
CA PHE A 262 -1.03 -6.14 3.91
C PHE A 262 -0.72 -6.17 5.41
N HIS A 263 -0.27 -5.04 5.94
CA HIS A 263 0.22 -4.97 7.31
C HIS A 263 -0.91 -4.63 8.27
N CYS A 264 -1.16 -5.48 9.27
CA CYS A 264 -2.26 -5.27 10.22
C CYS A 264 -3.66 -5.12 9.57
N SER A 265 -3.79 -5.38 8.27
CA SER A 265 -5.06 -5.48 7.56
C SER A 265 -5.89 -6.63 8.13
N GLU A 266 -7.21 -6.47 8.19
CA GLU A 266 -8.10 -7.59 8.47
C GLU A 266 -8.07 -8.58 7.29
N TYR A 267 -8.15 -8.06 6.07
CA TYR A 267 -8.14 -8.90 4.87
C TYR A 267 -7.58 -8.25 3.60
N ALA A 268 -7.20 -9.12 2.67
CA ALA A 268 -7.03 -8.84 1.25
C ALA A 268 -7.80 -9.90 0.45
N LYS A 269 -8.85 -9.51 -0.28
CA LYS A 269 -9.80 -10.43 -0.92
C LYS A 269 -9.90 -10.21 -2.42
N ASN A 270 -9.94 -11.30 -3.17
CA ASN A 270 -10.18 -11.31 -4.62
C ASN A 270 -9.19 -10.42 -5.40
N CYS A 271 -7.95 -10.31 -4.90
CA CYS A 271 -6.90 -9.50 -5.50
C CYS A 271 -6.10 -10.30 -6.52
N LYS A 272 -5.72 -9.68 -7.63
CA LYS A 272 -5.02 -10.33 -8.75
C LYS A 272 -3.73 -9.61 -9.15
N ALA A 273 -2.63 -10.34 -9.17
CA ALA A 273 -1.38 -9.94 -9.82
C ALA A 273 -1.26 -10.69 -11.16
N GLU A 274 -1.34 -9.98 -12.28
CA GLU A 274 -1.27 -10.58 -13.62
C GLU A 274 -0.31 -9.86 -14.57
N ASN A 275 0.55 -10.59 -15.26
CA ASN A 275 1.53 -10.04 -16.21
C ASN A 275 2.49 -9.05 -15.54
N ILE A 276 3.12 -9.49 -14.44
CA ILE A 276 4.03 -8.65 -13.65
C ILE A 276 5.47 -9.16 -13.78
N LYS A 277 6.42 -8.24 -13.95
CA LYS A 277 7.85 -8.51 -13.82
C LYS A 277 8.42 -7.72 -12.64
N ILE A 278 8.94 -8.44 -11.64
CA ILE A 278 9.66 -7.87 -10.50
C ILE A 278 11.15 -8.12 -10.70
N VAL A 279 11.94 -7.04 -10.71
CA VAL A 279 13.40 -7.10 -10.78
C VAL A 279 13.97 -6.42 -9.55
N THR A 280 14.71 -7.15 -8.73
CA THR A 280 15.37 -6.58 -7.56
C THR A 280 16.86 -6.78 -7.61
N GLY A 281 17.57 -5.95 -6.84
CA GLY A 281 18.95 -6.19 -6.45
C GLY A 281 19.11 -7.43 -5.57
N ASP A 282 20.30 -7.58 -5.00
CA ASP A 282 20.62 -8.62 -4.03
C ASP A 282 20.21 -8.19 -2.62
N ASN A 283 20.19 -9.15 -1.71
CA ASN A 283 19.87 -8.94 -0.30
C ASN A 283 18.47 -8.42 0.01
N CYS A 284 17.54 -8.46 -0.94
CA CYS A 284 16.15 -8.06 -0.73
C CYS A 284 15.39 -9.12 0.09
N TRP A 285 14.34 -8.73 0.80
CA TRP A 285 13.59 -9.69 1.64
C TRP A 285 12.09 -9.40 1.67
N LEU A 286 11.27 -10.43 1.91
CA LEU A 286 9.81 -10.34 1.83
C LEU A 286 9.37 -9.88 0.43
N ILE A 287 9.56 -10.78 -0.55
CA ILE A 287 9.19 -10.56 -1.94
C ILE A 287 8.00 -11.48 -2.28
N GLY A 288 6.95 -10.94 -2.90
CA GLY A 288 5.78 -11.72 -3.26
C GLY A 288 5.25 -11.47 -4.66
N GLY A 289 4.63 -12.49 -5.26
CA GLY A 289 3.87 -12.29 -6.49
C GLY A 289 2.63 -11.42 -6.26
N LEU A 290 1.91 -11.62 -5.14
CA LEU A 290 0.80 -10.75 -4.74
C LEU A 290 1.24 -9.66 -3.76
N ALA A 291 1.78 -10.04 -2.59
CA ALA A 291 2.20 -9.09 -1.55
C ALA A 291 3.61 -9.36 -1.03
N GLY A 292 4.43 -8.34 -0.81
CA GLY A 292 5.77 -8.52 -0.21
C GLY A 292 5.70 -9.21 1.15
N HIS A 293 4.90 -8.65 2.07
CA HIS A 293 4.51 -9.32 3.31
C HIS A 293 3.03 -9.19 3.60
N SER A 294 2.54 -9.99 4.53
CA SER A 294 1.19 -9.88 5.07
C SER A 294 1.20 -10.24 6.55
N GLY A 295 0.19 -9.80 7.27
CA GLY A 295 -0.09 -10.30 8.60
C GLY A 295 -0.18 -9.22 9.64
N THR A 296 -0.64 -9.66 10.81
CA THR A 296 -0.72 -8.86 12.02
C THR A 296 0.04 -9.50 13.17
N PHE A 297 0.55 -8.70 14.10
CA PHE A 297 1.18 -9.18 15.34
C PHE A 297 0.17 -9.42 16.46
N GLU A 298 -0.94 -8.69 16.41
CA GLU A 298 -2.01 -8.70 17.41
C GLU A 298 -3.34 -9.00 16.68
N ASN A 299 -4.30 -9.66 17.33
CA ASN A 299 -5.59 -10.09 16.74
C ASN A 299 -5.53 -11.38 15.89
N ALA A 300 -6.63 -11.67 15.19
CA ALA A 300 -6.72 -12.77 14.25
C ALA A 300 -5.77 -12.54 13.06
N PRO A 301 -5.16 -13.60 12.49
CA PRO A 301 -4.29 -13.47 11.32
C PRO A 301 -4.95 -12.69 10.18
N THR A 302 -4.17 -11.88 9.45
CA THR A 302 -4.66 -11.21 8.23
C THR A 302 -5.11 -12.26 7.22
N LEU A 303 -6.34 -12.15 6.74
CA LEU A 303 -6.90 -13.08 5.77
C LEU A 303 -6.54 -12.66 4.34
N VAL A 304 -5.73 -13.46 3.65
CA VAL A 304 -5.50 -13.32 2.20
C VAL A 304 -6.32 -14.39 1.51
N GLU A 305 -7.42 -14.00 0.86
CA GLU A 305 -8.42 -14.93 0.32
C GLU A 305 -8.68 -14.70 -1.16
N ASN A 306 -8.79 -15.81 -1.92
CA ASN A 306 -9.04 -15.80 -3.37
C ASN A 306 -8.01 -14.96 -4.16
N GLY A 307 -6.78 -14.85 -3.65
CA GLY A 307 -5.69 -14.16 -4.33
C GLY A 307 -5.22 -14.93 -5.56
N ILE A 308 -5.04 -14.25 -6.68
CA ILE A 308 -4.60 -14.87 -7.95
C ILE A 308 -3.27 -14.25 -8.38
N VAL A 309 -2.28 -15.12 -8.63
CA VAL A 309 -1.00 -14.73 -9.22
C VAL A 309 -0.84 -15.50 -10.52
N LYS A 310 -0.75 -14.76 -11.63
CA LYS A 310 -0.70 -15.35 -12.97
C LYS A 310 0.29 -14.64 -13.86
N ASN A 311 1.21 -15.39 -14.46
CA ASN A 311 2.24 -14.84 -15.35
C ASN A 311 3.05 -13.74 -14.63
N VAL A 312 3.66 -14.13 -13.52
CA VAL A 312 4.49 -13.25 -12.71
C VAL A 312 5.92 -13.79 -12.66
N SER A 313 6.91 -12.93 -12.90
CA SER A 313 8.32 -13.29 -12.77
C SER A 313 9.02 -12.44 -11.72
N ILE A 314 9.89 -13.07 -10.92
CA ILE A 314 10.76 -12.43 -9.94
C ILE A 314 12.21 -12.75 -10.31
N GLU A 315 12.98 -11.72 -10.64
CA GLU A 315 14.42 -11.80 -10.88
C GLU A 315 15.14 -11.08 -9.73
N THR A 316 15.85 -11.83 -8.88
CA THR A 316 16.46 -11.27 -7.66
C THR A 316 17.86 -11.84 -7.40
N GLY A 317 18.64 -11.18 -6.55
CA GLY A 317 19.95 -11.70 -6.12
C GLY A 317 19.85 -12.97 -5.26
N ARG A 318 20.94 -13.74 -5.21
CA ARG A 318 20.99 -15.05 -4.53
C ARG A 318 20.88 -14.96 -3.00
N ASN A 319 21.22 -13.82 -2.41
CA ASN A 319 21.12 -13.61 -0.97
C ASN A 319 19.78 -13.00 -0.57
N SER A 320 18.89 -12.72 -1.53
CA SER A 320 17.52 -12.32 -1.23
C SER A 320 16.74 -13.49 -0.62
N GLU A 321 15.73 -13.20 0.19
CA GLU A 321 15.06 -14.26 0.97
C GLU A 321 13.58 -14.02 1.23
N ARG A 322 12.87 -15.08 1.62
CA ARG A 322 11.42 -15.05 1.93
C ARG A 322 10.64 -14.61 0.70
N ILE A 323 10.61 -15.49 -0.29
CA ILE A 323 9.99 -15.25 -1.59
C ILE A 323 8.79 -16.18 -1.76
N GLY A 324 7.60 -15.62 -1.93
CA GLY A 324 6.37 -16.42 -2.11
C GLY A 324 5.59 -16.03 -3.35
N GLY A 325 4.82 -16.97 -3.92
CA GLY A 325 3.85 -16.61 -4.95
C GLY A 325 2.80 -15.65 -4.40
N ILE A 326 2.19 -15.95 -3.25
CA ILE A 326 1.22 -15.07 -2.60
C ILE A 326 1.91 -14.05 -1.72
N THR A 327 2.75 -14.49 -0.78
CA THR A 327 3.44 -13.57 0.13
C THR A 327 4.83 -14.03 0.51
N GLY A 328 5.77 -13.10 0.68
CA GLY A 328 7.08 -13.43 1.22
C GLY A 328 7.00 -14.03 2.63
N GLY A 329 6.00 -13.64 3.41
CA GLY A 329 5.73 -14.13 4.77
C GLY A 329 5.26 -13.04 5.70
N GLY A 330 5.35 -13.31 7.01
CA GLY A 330 5.12 -12.31 8.05
C GLY A 330 6.27 -11.31 8.16
N PHE A 331 5.95 -10.04 8.43
CA PHE A 331 7.00 -9.08 8.75
C PHE A 331 7.75 -9.51 10.02
N TYR A 332 9.07 -9.60 9.92
CA TYR A 332 9.98 -9.78 11.03
C TYR A 332 11.34 -9.24 10.63
N SER A 333 11.97 -8.49 11.53
CA SER A 333 13.37 -8.10 11.43
C SER A 333 14.01 -8.15 12.82
N PRO A 334 15.25 -8.65 12.95
CA PRO A 334 15.99 -8.62 14.21
C PRO A 334 16.12 -7.22 14.83
N MET A 335 16.03 -6.15 14.04
CA MET A 335 16.04 -4.76 14.51
C MET A 335 14.82 -4.43 15.39
N PHE A 336 13.67 -5.04 15.10
CA PHE A 336 12.41 -4.77 15.79
C PHE A 336 12.00 -5.85 16.78
N LYS A 337 12.88 -6.82 17.07
CA LYS A 337 12.58 -7.97 17.95
C LYS A 337 12.09 -7.61 19.35
N GLU A 338 12.44 -6.43 19.88
CA GLU A 338 11.95 -5.97 21.19
C GLU A 338 10.44 -5.64 21.15
N TYR A 339 9.95 -5.17 20.01
CA TYR A 339 8.55 -4.82 19.77
C TYR A 339 7.77 -6.00 19.16
N TYR A 340 8.38 -6.68 18.19
CA TYR A 340 7.81 -7.76 17.40
C TYR A 340 8.73 -9.00 17.46
N PRO A 341 8.62 -9.83 18.52
CA PRO A 341 9.53 -10.96 18.74
C PRO A 341 9.29 -12.13 17.78
N GLU A 342 8.13 -12.16 17.12
CA GLU A 342 7.71 -13.18 16.16
C GLU A 342 7.23 -12.50 14.88
N PRO A 343 7.33 -13.17 13.72
CA PRO A 343 6.69 -12.72 12.49
C PRO A 343 5.19 -12.46 12.62
N ALA A 344 4.71 -11.48 11.87
CA ALA A 344 3.28 -11.23 11.68
C ALA A 344 2.59 -12.46 11.07
N LYS A 345 1.30 -12.65 11.39
CA LYS A 345 0.57 -13.89 11.09
C LYS A 345 -0.51 -13.66 10.03
N SER A 346 -0.61 -14.58 9.07
CA SER A 346 -1.59 -14.53 7.97
C SER A 346 -2.27 -15.88 7.72
N ASP A 347 -3.54 -15.83 7.33
CA ASP A 347 -4.28 -16.98 6.80
C ASP A 347 -4.37 -16.86 5.28
N ILE A 348 -3.72 -17.75 4.54
CA ILE A 348 -3.79 -17.80 3.07
C ILE A 348 -4.85 -18.83 2.67
N LYS A 349 -5.96 -18.36 2.07
CA LYS A 349 -7.12 -19.21 1.74
C LYS A 349 -7.52 -19.15 0.28
N SER A 350 -7.68 -20.31 -0.34
CA SER A 350 -8.23 -20.42 -1.70
C SER A 350 -7.47 -19.59 -2.76
N CYS A 351 -6.20 -19.31 -2.51
CA CYS A 351 -5.34 -18.57 -3.44
C CYS A 351 -4.80 -19.50 -4.54
N THR A 352 -4.56 -18.94 -5.72
CA THR A 352 -4.04 -19.66 -6.89
C THR A 352 -2.78 -19.01 -7.45
N VAL A 353 -1.77 -19.83 -7.78
CA VAL A 353 -0.51 -19.37 -8.40
C VAL A 353 -0.23 -20.17 -9.68
N SER A 354 -0.11 -19.49 -10.81
CA SER A 354 0.14 -20.10 -12.13
C SER A 354 1.11 -19.27 -12.96
N GLU A 355 1.89 -19.92 -13.82
CA GLU A 355 2.89 -19.22 -14.65
C GLU A 355 3.82 -18.32 -13.80
N PHE A 356 4.16 -18.77 -12.58
CA PHE A 356 5.01 -18.04 -11.65
C PHE A 356 6.45 -18.52 -11.77
N THR A 357 7.38 -17.58 -11.95
CA THR A 357 8.80 -17.88 -12.13
C THR A 357 9.66 -17.07 -11.18
N VAL A 358 10.65 -17.71 -10.56
CA VAL A 358 11.60 -17.06 -9.65
C VAL A 358 13.01 -17.42 -10.09
N SER A 359 13.89 -16.43 -10.22
CA SER A 359 15.32 -16.61 -10.44
C SER A 359 16.09 -16.00 -9.27
N GLY A 360 16.90 -16.81 -8.59
CA GLY A 360 17.64 -16.41 -7.38
C GLY A 360 16.88 -16.59 -6.06
N GLY A 361 17.44 -15.98 -5.02
CA GLY A 361 16.92 -16.02 -3.65
C GLY A 361 17.00 -17.36 -2.90
N LYS A 362 16.50 -17.35 -1.66
CA LYS A 362 16.31 -18.52 -0.78
C LYS A 362 14.99 -18.42 -0.02
N TYR A 363 14.56 -19.53 0.59
CA TYR A 363 13.23 -19.64 1.23
C TYR A 363 12.13 -19.27 0.22
N VAL A 364 12.11 -20.00 -0.90
CA VAL A 364 11.23 -19.76 -2.03
C VAL A 364 10.09 -20.78 -2.00
N GLY A 365 8.85 -20.31 -1.81
CA GLY A 365 7.65 -21.13 -1.79
C GLY A 365 6.65 -20.72 -2.87
N THR A 366 5.85 -21.66 -3.36
CA THR A 366 4.79 -21.35 -4.33
C THR A 366 3.70 -20.48 -3.72
N ALA A 367 3.44 -20.58 -2.41
CA ALA A 367 2.50 -19.73 -1.69
C ALA A 367 3.22 -18.71 -0.80
N VAL A 368 4.01 -19.20 0.16
CA VAL A 368 4.61 -18.41 1.23
C VAL A 368 6.12 -18.62 1.26
N GLY A 369 6.90 -17.55 1.31
CA GLY A 369 8.35 -17.65 1.42
C GLY A 369 8.82 -18.22 2.76
N TYR A 370 8.33 -17.65 3.86
CA TYR A 370 8.58 -18.14 5.22
C TYR A 370 7.32 -18.15 6.07
N SER A 371 7.01 -19.31 6.65
CA SER A 371 5.86 -19.49 7.55
C SER A 371 6.32 -19.61 9.01
N TYR A 372 5.54 -19.05 9.92
CA TYR A 372 5.83 -19.08 11.36
C TYR A 372 4.55 -19.08 12.18
N GLY A 373 4.52 -19.85 13.26
CA GLY A 373 3.44 -19.84 14.23
C GLY A 373 2.10 -20.21 13.62
N THR A 374 1.14 -19.28 13.65
CA THR A 374 -0.24 -19.52 13.18
C THR A 374 -0.46 -19.16 11.72
N THR A 375 0.59 -18.82 10.96
CA THR A 375 0.45 -18.60 9.52
C THR A 375 0.03 -19.89 8.84
N SER A 376 -1.07 -19.84 8.07
CA SER A 376 -1.70 -21.02 7.49
C SER A 376 -1.87 -20.90 5.96
N VAL A 377 -1.87 -22.05 5.29
CA VAL A 377 -2.16 -22.16 3.85
C VAL A 377 -3.21 -23.24 3.68
N ASP A 378 -4.40 -22.85 3.22
CA ASP A 378 -5.55 -23.75 3.03
C ASP A 378 -6.23 -23.51 1.69
N GLY A 379 -6.69 -24.59 1.04
CA GLY A 379 -7.32 -24.52 -0.28
C GLY A 379 -6.43 -23.94 -1.40
N PHE A 380 -5.10 -23.92 -1.22
CA PHE A 380 -4.16 -23.38 -2.20
C PHE A 380 -3.90 -24.34 -3.37
N ASP A 381 -3.91 -23.80 -4.59
CA ASP A 381 -3.45 -24.50 -5.80
C ASP A 381 -2.37 -23.69 -6.50
N GLY A 382 -1.21 -24.28 -6.75
CA GLY A 382 -0.19 -23.56 -7.49
C GLY A 382 1.06 -24.34 -7.82
N GLN A 383 1.75 -23.83 -8.82
CA GLN A 383 3.04 -24.31 -9.27
C GLN A 383 3.94 -23.14 -9.67
N MET A 384 5.24 -23.34 -9.53
CA MET A 384 6.24 -22.35 -9.95
C MET A 384 7.41 -23.03 -10.65
N THR A 385 8.20 -22.21 -11.34
CA THR A 385 9.56 -22.58 -11.77
C THR A 385 10.55 -21.73 -10.98
N TRP A 386 11.41 -22.36 -10.18
CA TRP A 386 12.48 -21.70 -9.45
C TRP A 386 13.85 -22.16 -9.98
N ASP A 387 14.67 -21.23 -10.44
CA ASP A 387 15.99 -21.49 -11.06
C ASP A 387 15.93 -22.59 -12.15
N GLY A 388 14.87 -22.55 -12.95
CA GLY A 388 14.63 -23.48 -14.06
C GLY A 388 14.06 -24.85 -13.65
N SER A 389 13.79 -25.08 -12.37
CA SER A 389 13.19 -26.33 -11.86
C SER A 389 11.75 -26.09 -11.41
N GLU A 390 10.82 -26.95 -11.82
CA GLU A 390 9.44 -26.90 -11.34
C GLU A 390 9.35 -27.25 -9.85
N SER A 391 8.50 -26.54 -9.11
CA SER A 391 8.21 -26.80 -7.70
C SER A 391 6.72 -26.58 -7.38
N LYS A 392 6.22 -27.38 -6.44
CA LYS A 392 4.89 -27.26 -5.83
C LYS A 392 4.95 -27.03 -4.31
N GLU A 393 6.16 -26.90 -3.76
CA GLU A 393 6.34 -26.68 -2.32
C GLU A 393 5.72 -25.34 -1.93
N GLN A 394 4.66 -25.40 -1.11
CA GLN A 394 3.86 -24.23 -0.76
C GLN A 394 4.64 -23.25 0.11
N VAL A 395 5.49 -23.77 0.99
CA VAL A 395 6.26 -23.00 1.97
C VAL A 395 7.74 -23.15 1.68
N GLY A 396 8.44 -22.03 1.53
CA GLY A 396 9.88 -22.02 1.22
C GLY A 396 10.77 -22.37 2.41
N ALA A 397 10.41 -21.90 3.61
CA ALA A 397 11.01 -22.31 4.89
C ALA A 397 10.04 -22.04 6.05
N ASP A 398 10.33 -22.65 7.20
CA ASP A 398 9.52 -22.58 8.40
C ASP A 398 10.40 -22.44 9.67
N GLU A 399 9.83 -22.74 10.84
CA GLU A 399 10.50 -22.69 12.14
C GLU A 399 11.75 -23.57 12.28
N SER A 400 12.04 -24.46 11.31
CA SER A 400 13.33 -25.15 11.22
C SER A 400 14.51 -24.20 10.96
N VAL A 401 14.25 -23.05 10.32
CA VAL A 401 15.18 -21.92 10.20
C VAL A 401 14.89 -20.95 11.33
N LYS A 402 15.91 -20.69 12.15
CA LYS A 402 15.76 -19.81 13.32
C LYS A 402 15.57 -18.37 12.89
N LEU A 403 14.80 -17.62 13.67
CA LEU A 403 14.55 -16.21 13.41
C LEU A 403 15.84 -15.36 13.41
N GLU A 404 16.87 -15.76 14.15
CA GLU A 404 18.16 -15.05 14.16
C GLU A 404 18.98 -15.23 12.87
N GLU A 405 18.59 -16.18 12.02
CA GLU A 405 19.21 -16.45 10.72
C GLU A 405 18.53 -15.68 9.57
N LEU A 406 17.36 -15.09 9.84
CA LEU A 406 16.64 -14.22 8.92
C LEU A 406 17.23 -12.81 8.92
N LYS A 407 17.08 -12.12 7.79
CA LYS A 407 17.44 -10.70 7.63
C LYS A 407 16.52 -9.75 8.36
#